data_AF-A0ABD3EFE5-F1
#
_entry.id   AF-A0ABD3EFE5-F1
#
_cell.length_a   1.000
_cell.length_b   1.000
_cell.length_c   1.000
_cell.angle_alpha   90.00
_cell.angle_beta   90.00
_cell.angle_gamma   90.00
#
_symmetry.space_group_name_H-M   'P 1'
#
loop_
_entity.id
_entity.type
_entity.pdbx_description
1 polymer ?
#
loop_
_entity_poly.entity_id
_entity_poly.type
_entity_poly.pdbx_seq_one_letter_code
_entity_poly.pdbx_strand_id
1 'polypeptide(L)'
;MGCFLCSGESTNNKKQETKRLKNTSDNRIRDNDHVKTQPDHTAKVSPPKPVKEDPPVANQPATSPTNGVANVPEARTFKLDSLIAATQNFKSENFLGAGGFGEVYKGRLTDTGEIVAVKQLDRSGCQGIREFMVEVLTLSMAKHTNLVKLIGYCAEGDQKLLVYEYMPLGSLEDHLHDPRPNRNILDWNTRMKIAAGAAQGLEYLHDKMSKPIIYRDLKCSNILLGEGYHPKLSDFGLAKVGPSGDETHVSTRVMGTYGYCAPDYAMTGQLTFKSDIYSFGVVLLEIITGRRAIDNRRHRSESNLVSWAKPLFKDRKKFHQMADPALEGRYPVKGLYQALAIAAMCVQEQPSMRPLIADVVTAFHYLASQKYDPNVDHIERQGRRHNSLRSKSDGQMQHVTVQTNQRTG
;
A
#
# COMPACT_ATOMS: atom_id res chain seq x y z
N MET A 1 -40.06 -23.20 10.71
CA MET A 1 -40.71 -22.59 9.53
C MET A 1 -39.59 -22.02 8.68
N GLY A 2 -39.03 -22.69 7.67
CA GLY A 2 -39.62 -23.13 6.38
C GLY A 2 -39.34 -22.03 5.34
N CYS A 3 -38.80 -22.22 4.13
CA CYS A 3 -38.19 -23.34 3.41
C CYS A 3 -37.32 -22.77 2.26
N PHE A 4 -36.47 -23.65 1.72
CA PHE A 4 -35.63 -23.63 0.51
C PHE A 4 -36.11 -22.86 -0.73
N LEU A 5 -35.13 -22.50 -1.59
CA LEU A 5 -35.11 -22.92 -3.01
C LEU A 5 -33.67 -22.82 -3.61
N CYS A 6 -33.10 -23.99 -3.89
CA CYS A 6 -32.09 -24.23 -4.92
C CYS A 6 -32.77 -25.03 -6.05
N SER A 7 -32.45 -24.72 -7.31
CA SER A 7 -32.59 -25.57 -8.51
C SER A 7 -31.64 -24.98 -9.57
N GLY A 8 -30.85 -25.66 -10.39
CA GLY A 8 -30.72 -27.06 -10.81
C GLY A 8 -30.09 -27.05 -12.22
N GLU A 9 -29.22 -28.02 -12.53
CA GLU A 9 -28.33 -28.08 -13.70
C GLU A 9 -28.95 -28.57 -15.02
N SER A 10 -28.20 -28.28 -16.11
CA SER A 10 -27.87 -29.09 -17.31
C SER A 10 -28.88 -29.36 -18.43
N THR A 11 -28.45 -29.07 -19.67
CA THR A 11 -28.36 -30.05 -20.78
C THR A 11 -27.54 -29.52 -21.98
N ASN A 12 -26.71 -30.41 -22.53
CA ASN A 12 -25.94 -30.29 -23.78
C ASN A 12 -26.85 -30.25 -25.03
N ASN A 13 -26.48 -29.47 -26.06
CA ASN A 13 -26.59 -29.96 -27.45
C ASN A 13 -25.72 -29.17 -28.44
N LYS A 14 -24.91 -29.91 -29.22
CA LYS A 14 -24.17 -29.45 -30.40
C LYS A 14 -25.15 -29.27 -31.58
N LYS A 15 -24.94 -28.23 -32.41
CA LYS A 15 -25.13 -28.31 -33.87
C LYS A 15 -24.39 -27.17 -34.57
N GLN A 16 -23.45 -27.54 -35.44
CA GLN A 16 -22.89 -26.72 -36.51
C GLN A 16 -23.96 -26.53 -37.59
N GLU A 17 -24.05 -25.33 -38.16
CA GLU A 17 -24.43 -25.21 -39.57
C GLU A 17 -23.82 -23.95 -40.20
N THR A 18 -22.91 -24.19 -41.13
CA THR A 18 -22.40 -23.26 -42.15
C THR A 18 -23.49 -22.95 -43.18
N LYS A 19 -23.62 -21.69 -43.61
CA LYS A 19 -23.85 -21.34 -45.03
C LYS A 19 -23.62 -19.85 -45.31
N ARG A 20 -23.16 -19.64 -46.54
CA ARG A 20 -22.44 -18.51 -47.11
C ARG A 20 -23.35 -17.84 -48.16
N LEU A 21 -23.04 -16.58 -48.49
CA LEU A 21 -23.42 -15.84 -49.72
C LEU A 21 -24.85 -15.25 -49.70
N LYS A 22 -25.11 -14.01 -50.15
CA LYS A 22 -24.61 -13.34 -51.36
C LYS A 22 -24.86 -11.81 -51.31
N ASN A 23 -23.96 -11.09 -51.98
CA ASN A 23 -23.98 -9.66 -52.32
C ASN A 23 -25.21 -9.21 -53.14
N THR A 24 -25.49 -7.90 -53.09
CA THR A 24 -25.80 -6.99 -54.22
C THR A 24 -25.94 -5.58 -53.61
N SER A 25 -24.96 -4.67 -53.72
CA SER A 25 -24.56 -3.80 -54.85
C SER A 25 -25.60 -2.81 -55.33
N ASP A 26 -25.09 -1.61 -55.62
CA ASP A 26 -25.63 -0.48 -56.39
C ASP A 26 -26.54 0.55 -55.70
N ASN A 27 -26.41 1.87 -55.93
CA ASN A 27 -25.33 2.72 -56.47
C ASN A 27 -25.82 4.19 -56.44
N ARG A 28 -24.87 5.12 -56.61
CA ARG A 28 -24.98 6.49 -57.20
C ARG A 28 -25.45 7.64 -56.30
N ILE A 29 -24.59 8.60 -55.92
CA ILE A 29 -23.74 9.59 -56.65
C ILE A 29 -24.49 10.93 -56.87
N ARG A 30 -23.90 12.03 -56.36
CA ARG A 30 -23.47 13.28 -57.04
C ARG A 30 -23.08 14.32 -55.97
N ASP A 31 -21.79 14.67 -55.86
CA ASP A 31 -21.08 15.78 -56.55
C ASP A 31 -21.52 17.15 -55.99
N ASN A 32 -20.69 18.15 -55.70
CA ASN A 32 -19.27 18.45 -55.94
C ASN A 32 -18.94 19.71 -55.09
N ASP A 33 -17.71 19.89 -54.60
CA ASP A 33 -16.85 20.98 -55.10
C ASP A 33 -15.50 21.10 -54.37
N HIS A 34 -14.49 21.35 -55.21
CA HIS A 34 -13.04 21.45 -55.00
C HIS A 34 -12.59 22.58 -54.08
N VAL A 35 -11.41 22.44 -53.44
CA VAL A 35 -10.13 23.15 -53.82
C VAL A 35 -8.90 22.50 -53.12
N LYS A 36 -8.10 21.81 -53.96
CA LYS A 36 -6.62 21.80 -54.18
C LYS A 36 -5.55 21.57 -53.06
N THR A 37 -4.87 20.41 -53.19
CA THR A 37 -3.40 20.08 -53.25
C THR A 37 -2.44 20.49 -52.12
N GLN A 38 -1.97 19.56 -51.27
CA GLN A 38 -0.77 18.65 -51.34
C GLN A 38 0.57 19.27 -50.82
N PRO A 39 1.56 18.51 -50.27
CA PRO A 39 1.73 17.06 -50.35
C PRO A 39 2.03 16.30 -49.02
N ASP A 40 2.04 14.99 -49.22
CA ASP A 40 2.26 13.83 -48.38
C ASP A 40 3.67 13.75 -47.75
N HIS A 41 3.75 13.43 -46.46
CA HIS A 41 4.91 12.78 -45.84
C HIS A 41 4.43 11.67 -44.91
N THR A 42 4.18 10.52 -45.52
CA THR A 42 4.11 9.23 -44.83
C THR A 42 5.53 8.73 -44.53
N ALA A 43 5.87 8.64 -43.24
CA ALA A 43 7.03 7.89 -42.78
C ALA A 43 6.74 7.17 -41.45
N LYS A 44 6.24 5.94 -41.59
CA LYS A 44 6.46 4.74 -40.75
C LYS A 44 6.50 4.93 -39.22
N VAL A 45 5.35 4.76 -38.58
CA VAL A 45 5.29 4.32 -37.18
C VAL A 45 5.71 2.85 -37.13
N SER A 46 6.84 2.57 -36.47
CA SER A 46 7.28 1.20 -36.20
C SER A 46 6.39 0.59 -35.10
N PRO A 47 5.99 -0.68 -35.21
CA PRO A 47 5.21 -1.32 -34.15
C PRO A 47 6.05 -1.43 -32.85
N PRO A 48 5.43 -1.35 -31.67
CA PRO A 48 6.14 -1.51 -30.41
C PRO A 48 6.77 -2.89 -30.35
N LYS A 49 8.06 -2.94 -29.95
CA LYS A 49 8.79 -4.19 -29.74
C LYS A 49 8.10 -5.03 -28.65
N PRO A 50 8.01 -6.36 -28.79
CA PRO A 50 7.44 -7.22 -27.76
C PRO A 50 8.27 -7.15 -26.48
N VAL A 51 7.59 -7.03 -25.34
CA VAL A 51 8.16 -7.19 -24.00
C VAL A 51 8.75 -8.60 -23.92
N LYS A 52 10.06 -8.70 -23.64
CA LYS A 52 10.72 -9.99 -23.44
C LYS A 52 10.17 -10.62 -22.15
N GLU A 53 9.74 -11.88 -22.24
CA GLU A 53 9.51 -12.71 -21.06
C GLU A 53 10.83 -12.87 -20.29
N ASP A 54 10.73 -12.89 -18.95
CA ASP A 54 11.88 -13.10 -18.07
C ASP A 54 12.57 -14.45 -18.42
N PRO A 55 13.89 -14.47 -18.68
CA PRO A 55 14.58 -15.74 -18.89
C PRO A 55 14.53 -16.60 -17.62
N PRO A 56 14.51 -17.95 -17.75
CA PRO A 56 14.60 -18.83 -16.59
C PRO A 56 15.94 -18.59 -15.88
N VAL A 57 15.88 -18.50 -14.55
CA VAL A 57 17.04 -18.41 -13.67
C VAL A 57 17.97 -19.58 -13.99
N ALA A 58 19.11 -19.30 -14.61
CA ALA A 58 20.13 -20.30 -14.88
C ALA A 58 20.80 -20.71 -13.57
N ASN A 59 20.64 -21.97 -13.21
CA ASN A 59 21.41 -22.64 -12.16
C ASN A 59 22.89 -22.62 -12.51
N GLN A 60 23.71 -22.03 -11.64
CA GLN A 60 25.12 -22.44 -11.50
C GLN A 60 25.31 -23.00 -10.09
N PRO A 61 25.88 -24.21 -9.94
CA PRO A 61 26.13 -24.79 -8.63
C PRO A 61 27.28 -24.04 -7.96
N ALA A 62 27.03 -23.48 -6.77
CA ALA A 62 28.08 -22.94 -5.93
C ALA A 62 28.95 -24.10 -5.41
N THR A 63 30.22 -24.10 -5.81
CA THR A 63 31.25 -24.97 -5.23
C THR A 63 31.65 -24.45 -3.85
N SER A 64 31.71 -25.37 -2.89
CA SER A 64 32.04 -25.22 -1.47
C SER A 64 33.54 -24.87 -1.21
N PRO A 65 33.97 -24.67 0.06
CA PRO A 65 33.69 -23.55 0.95
C PRO A 65 34.99 -22.84 1.39
N THR A 66 34.92 -21.56 1.74
CA THR A 66 35.97 -20.90 2.55
C THR A 66 35.37 -20.23 3.78
N ASN A 67 36.04 -20.50 4.89
CA ASN A 67 35.60 -20.30 6.27
C ASN A 67 35.30 -18.84 6.63
N GLY A 68 34.27 -18.67 7.47
CA GLY A 68 34.12 -17.52 8.35
C GLY A 68 32.94 -16.61 8.02
N VAL A 69 31.71 -17.07 8.25
CA VAL A 69 30.55 -16.16 8.34
C VAL A 69 29.76 -16.52 9.59
N ALA A 70 29.52 -15.50 10.42
CA ALA A 70 28.72 -15.57 11.64
C ALA A 70 27.36 -16.25 11.38
N ASN A 71 26.93 -17.10 12.32
CA ASN A 71 25.63 -17.78 12.34
C ASN A 71 24.48 -16.78 12.12
N VAL A 72 24.01 -16.65 10.88
CA VAL A 72 22.71 -16.08 10.57
C VAL A 72 21.69 -17.19 10.91
N PRO A 73 20.64 -16.93 11.71
CA PRO A 73 19.62 -17.95 11.95
C PRO A 73 18.90 -18.20 10.62
N GLU A 74 19.26 -19.29 9.95
CA GLU A 74 18.59 -19.75 8.74
C GLU A 74 17.13 -20.05 9.04
N ALA A 75 16.24 -19.67 8.11
CA ALA A 75 14.82 -20.00 8.18
C ALA A 75 14.67 -21.54 8.28
N ARG A 76 13.89 -22.01 9.27
CA ARG A 76 13.76 -23.45 9.53
C ARG A 76 13.00 -24.16 8.42
N THR A 77 13.43 -25.35 8.03
CA THR A 77 12.62 -26.23 7.18
C THR A 77 11.62 -27.00 8.05
N PHE A 78 10.34 -26.94 7.70
CA PHE A 78 9.25 -27.67 8.33
C PHE A 78 8.75 -28.80 7.43
N LYS A 79 8.32 -29.91 8.05
CA LYS A 79 7.57 -30.97 7.35
C LYS A 79 6.09 -30.59 7.23
N LEU A 80 5.41 -31.00 6.17
CA LEU A 80 4.00 -30.68 5.98
C LEU A 80 3.13 -31.18 7.15
N ASP A 81 3.35 -32.41 7.59
CA ASP A 81 2.61 -33.03 8.71
C ASP A 81 2.70 -32.20 9.99
N SER A 82 3.85 -31.56 10.24
CA SER A 82 4.03 -30.70 11.42
C SER A 82 3.19 -29.42 11.33
N LEU A 83 3.05 -28.84 10.13
CA LEU A 83 2.23 -27.64 9.90
C LEU A 83 0.74 -27.97 9.85
N ILE A 84 0.37 -29.16 9.36
CA ILE A 84 -0.99 -29.70 9.46
C ILE A 84 -1.36 -29.84 10.93
N ALA A 85 -0.53 -30.48 11.75
CA ALA A 85 -0.79 -30.61 13.18
C ALA A 85 -0.89 -29.23 13.87
N ALA A 86 0.03 -28.32 13.57
CA ALA A 86 0.07 -26.99 14.16
C ALA A 86 -1.17 -26.14 13.86
N THR A 87 -1.74 -26.26 12.65
CA THR A 87 -2.95 -25.54 12.22
C THR A 87 -4.24 -26.33 12.46
N GLN A 88 -4.13 -27.49 13.11
CA GLN A 88 -5.23 -28.45 13.32
C GLN A 88 -5.90 -28.88 12.00
N ASN A 89 -5.11 -29.15 10.97
CA ASN A 89 -5.54 -29.44 9.60
C ASN A 89 -6.23 -28.24 8.94
N PHE A 90 -5.60 -27.06 9.02
CA PHE A 90 -6.08 -25.81 8.41
C PHE A 90 -7.55 -25.51 8.72
N LYS A 91 -7.95 -25.70 9.99
CA LYS A 91 -9.33 -25.44 10.42
C LYS A 91 -9.74 -23.99 10.17
N SER A 92 -11.03 -23.81 9.85
CA SER A 92 -11.61 -22.48 9.64
C SER A 92 -11.52 -21.56 10.86
N GLU A 93 -11.53 -22.07 12.09
CA GLU A 93 -11.34 -21.23 13.29
C GLU A 93 -9.92 -20.65 13.40
N ASN A 94 -8.95 -21.27 12.73
CA ASN A 94 -7.58 -20.79 12.64
C ASN A 94 -7.37 -19.86 11.45
N PHE A 95 -8.36 -19.66 10.57
CA PHE A 95 -8.21 -18.77 9.42
C PHE A 95 -7.99 -17.32 9.86
N LEU A 96 -6.95 -16.68 9.33
CA LEU A 96 -6.60 -15.29 9.61
C LEU A 96 -6.96 -14.36 8.45
N GLY A 97 -6.88 -14.85 7.22
CA GLY A 97 -7.16 -14.06 6.02
C GLY A 97 -6.71 -14.77 4.75
N ALA A 98 -7.15 -14.24 3.61
CA ALA A 98 -6.74 -14.69 2.29
C ALA A 98 -6.51 -13.48 1.37
N GLY A 99 -5.57 -13.60 0.44
CA GLY A 99 -5.29 -12.58 -0.56
C GLY A 99 -4.76 -13.20 -1.85
N GLY A 100 -4.21 -12.37 -2.75
CA GLY A 100 -3.61 -12.84 -4.01
C GLY A 100 -2.43 -13.80 -3.84
N PHE A 101 -1.94 -13.96 -2.61
CA PHE A 101 -0.78 -14.75 -2.23
C PHE A 101 -1.15 -15.99 -1.40
N GLY A 102 -2.42 -16.40 -1.43
CA GLY A 102 -2.91 -17.59 -0.72
C GLY A 102 -3.55 -17.29 0.64
N GLU A 103 -3.78 -18.36 1.40
CA GLU A 103 -4.52 -18.36 2.65
C GLU A 103 -3.57 -18.39 3.85
N VAL A 104 -3.93 -17.71 4.93
CA VAL A 104 -3.12 -17.63 6.15
C VAL A 104 -3.88 -18.19 7.33
N TYR A 105 -3.23 -19.09 8.07
CA TYR A 105 -3.81 -19.77 9.23
C TYR A 105 -2.95 -19.54 10.47
N LYS A 106 -3.60 -19.39 11.62
CA LYS A 106 -2.95 -19.42 12.93
C LYS A 106 -2.54 -20.86 13.24
N GLY A 107 -1.30 -21.02 13.68
CA GLY A 107 -0.78 -22.30 14.13
C GLY A 107 -0.20 -22.20 15.53
N ARG A 108 -0.10 -23.35 16.20
CA ARG A 108 0.74 -23.54 17.38
C ARG A 108 1.74 -24.65 17.08
N LEU A 109 3.03 -24.31 17.00
CA LEU A 109 4.08 -25.29 16.75
C LEU A 109 4.12 -26.31 17.90
N THR A 110 4.11 -27.60 17.57
CA THR A 110 3.99 -28.69 18.57
C THR A 110 5.25 -28.89 19.39
N ASP A 111 6.41 -28.57 18.82
CA ASP A 111 7.73 -28.70 19.45
C ASP A 111 8.04 -27.56 20.44
N THR A 112 7.70 -26.32 20.08
CA THR A 112 8.03 -25.13 20.90
C THR A 112 6.83 -24.52 21.63
N GLY A 113 5.60 -24.84 21.22
CA GLY A 113 4.39 -24.18 21.70
C GLY A 113 4.19 -22.75 21.14
N GLU A 114 5.09 -22.27 20.29
CA GLU A 114 5.06 -20.93 19.68
C GLU A 114 3.83 -20.74 18.79
N ILE A 115 3.18 -19.57 18.90
CA ILE A 115 2.08 -19.18 18.01
C ILE A 115 2.65 -18.56 16.74
N VAL A 116 2.22 -19.08 15.60
CA VAL A 116 2.73 -18.71 14.27
C VAL A 116 1.60 -18.38 13.30
N ALA A 117 1.94 -17.69 12.21
CA ALA A 117 1.09 -17.55 11.04
C ALA A 117 1.65 -18.43 9.91
N VAL A 118 0.84 -19.36 9.41
CA VAL A 118 1.17 -20.29 8.34
C VAL A 118 0.44 -19.85 7.07
N LYS A 119 1.18 -19.31 6.11
CA LYS A 119 0.68 -18.92 4.78
C LYS A 119 0.83 -20.10 3.84
N GLN A 120 -0.29 -20.64 3.36
CA GLN A 120 -0.33 -21.62 2.29
C GLN A 120 -0.48 -20.87 0.97
N LEU A 121 0.56 -20.91 0.14
CA LEU A 121 0.51 -20.28 -1.17
C LEU A 121 -0.42 -21.04 -2.10
N ASP A 122 -1.08 -20.30 -2.99
CA ASP A 122 -1.97 -20.89 -3.98
C ASP A 122 -1.19 -21.91 -4.83
N ARG A 123 -1.83 -23.06 -5.08
CA ARG A 123 -1.28 -24.20 -5.84
C ARG A 123 -1.22 -23.91 -7.34
N SER A 124 -1.77 -22.77 -7.76
CA SER A 124 -2.04 -22.43 -9.16
C SER A 124 -0.88 -21.68 -9.83
N GLY A 125 0.02 -22.42 -10.50
CA GLY A 125 0.88 -21.89 -11.57
C GLY A 125 2.24 -21.29 -11.17
N CYS A 126 3.02 -20.89 -12.17
CA CYS A 126 4.42 -20.45 -12.02
C CYS A 126 4.60 -19.16 -11.20
N GLN A 127 3.53 -18.40 -10.94
CA GLN A 127 3.60 -17.16 -10.17
C GLN A 127 3.77 -17.44 -8.68
N GLY A 128 2.97 -18.33 -8.08
CA GLY A 128 3.08 -18.66 -6.65
C GLY A 128 4.44 -19.27 -6.28
N ILE A 129 5.05 -20.06 -7.16
CA ILE A 129 6.41 -20.59 -6.95
C ILE A 129 7.45 -19.46 -6.96
N ARG A 130 7.32 -18.47 -7.85
CA ARG A 130 8.22 -17.31 -7.88
C ARG A 130 8.07 -16.48 -6.62
N GLU A 131 6.85 -16.18 -6.22
CA GLU A 131 6.56 -15.42 -4.99
C GLU A 131 7.10 -16.14 -3.75
N PHE A 132 6.95 -17.46 -3.66
CA PHE A 132 7.58 -18.29 -2.63
C PHE A 132 9.10 -18.07 -2.57
N MET A 133 9.79 -18.26 -3.71
CA MET A 133 11.24 -18.16 -3.77
C MET A 133 11.72 -16.75 -3.40
N VAL A 134 11.05 -15.71 -3.93
CA VAL A 134 11.36 -14.32 -3.61
C VAL A 134 11.22 -14.10 -2.11
N GLU A 135 10.11 -14.51 -1.51
CA GLU A 135 9.85 -14.27 -0.10
C GLU A 135 10.84 -15.01 0.81
N VAL A 136 11.17 -16.27 0.51
CA VAL A 136 12.21 -17.02 1.23
C VAL A 136 13.57 -16.34 1.10
N LEU A 137 14.00 -15.98 -0.11
CA LEU A 137 15.32 -15.38 -0.35
C LEU A 137 15.43 -14.00 0.30
N THR A 138 14.42 -13.15 0.15
CA THR A 138 14.41 -11.79 0.71
C THR A 138 14.39 -11.85 2.23
N LEU A 139 13.49 -12.62 2.84
CA LEU A 139 13.35 -12.64 4.31
C LEU A 139 14.43 -13.45 5.02
N SER A 140 15.08 -14.41 4.36
CA SER A 140 16.25 -15.08 4.94
C SER A 140 17.46 -14.13 5.08
N MET A 141 17.52 -13.09 4.26
CA MET A 141 18.57 -12.07 4.29
C MET A 141 18.18 -10.82 5.08
N ALA A 142 16.89 -10.62 5.37
CA ALA A 142 16.38 -9.41 6.01
C ALA A 142 16.12 -9.63 7.50
N LYS A 143 16.72 -8.78 8.35
CA LYS A 143 16.48 -8.77 9.79
C LYS A 143 16.29 -7.34 10.29
N HIS A 144 15.05 -6.98 10.55
CA HIS A 144 14.71 -5.65 11.02
C HIS A 144 13.44 -5.67 11.88
N THR A 145 13.33 -4.75 12.83
CA THR A 145 12.21 -4.69 13.79
C THR A 145 10.88 -4.32 13.14
N ASN A 146 10.90 -3.69 11.95
CA ASN A 146 9.72 -3.32 11.18
C ASN A 146 9.49 -4.19 9.94
N LEU A 147 10.09 -5.39 9.88
CA LEU A 147 9.76 -6.41 8.89
C LEU A 147 9.27 -7.66 9.62
N VAL A 148 8.28 -8.34 9.07
CA VAL A 148 7.78 -9.61 9.63
C VAL A 148 8.87 -10.66 9.52
N LYS A 149 9.14 -11.35 10.63
CA LYS A 149 10.12 -12.43 10.70
C LYS A 149 9.58 -13.69 10.06
N LEU A 150 10.29 -14.18 9.04
CA LEU A 150 10.14 -15.55 8.56
C LEU A 150 10.79 -16.50 9.58
N ILE A 151 9.99 -17.36 10.18
CA ILE A 151 10.44 -18.42 11.10
C ILE A 151 10.95 -19.61 10.29
N GLY A 152 10.28 -19.92 9.19
CA GLY A 152 10.66 -21.02 8.31
C GLY A 152 9.71 -21.24 7.15
N TYR A 153 9.89 -22.35 6.46
CA TYR A 153 9.11 -22.70 5.28
C TYR A 153 8.95 -24.22 5.14
N CYS A 154 7.97 -24.64 4.35
CA CYS A 154 7.77 -26.03 3.93
C CYS A 154 7.72 -26.07 2.40
N ALA A 155 8.49 -26.98 1.80
CA ALA A 155 8.61 -27.16 0.36
C ALA A 155 8.54 -28.65 -0.03
N GLU A 156 7.51 -29.37 0.43
CA GLU A 156 7.30 -30.79 0.14
C GLU A 156 6.38 -30.99 -1.07
N GLY A 157 6.91 -31.60 -2.14
CA GLY A 157 6.17 -31.78 -3.40
C GLY A 157 5.67 -30.45 -3.96
N ASP A 158 4.37 -30.36 -4.22
CA ASP A 158 3.70 -29.13 -4.68
C ASP A 158 3.32 -28.19 -3.53
N GLN A 159 3.46 -28.60 -2.28
CA GLN A 159 3.13 -27.75 -1.14
C GLN A 159 4.23 -26.70 -0.91
N LYS A 160 3.81 -25.44 -0.85
CA LYS A 160 4.66 -24.29 -0.53
C LYS A 160 3.99 -23.51 0.59
N LEU A 161 4.57 -23.55 1.77
CA LEU A 161 4.07 -22.86 2.95
C LEU A 161 5.17 -22.02 3.57
N LEU A 162 4.78 -20.86 4.09
CA LEU A 162 5.66 -19.93 4.80
C LEU A 162 5.15 -19.80 6.23
N VAL A 163 6.08 -19.81 7.19
CA VAL A 163 5.79 -19.74 8.62
C VAL A 163 6.38 -18.45 9.17
N TYR A 164 5.54 -17.57 9.69
CA TYR A 164 5.93 -16.28 10.23
C TYR A 164 5.62 -16.17 11.71
N GLU A 165 6.24 -15.18 12.36
CA GLU A 165 5.73 -14.69 13.64
C GLU A 165 4.26 -14.27 13.51
N TYR A 166 3.47 -14.56 14.54
CA TYR A 166 2.08 -14.17 14.58
C TYR A 166 1.91 -12.70 14.99
N MET A 167 1.11 -11.96 14.22
CA MET A 167 0.83 -10.53 14.45
C MET A 167 -0.57 -10.36 15.04
N PRO A 168 -0.71 -10.22 16.38
CA PRO A 168 -2.00 -10.36 17.07
C PRO A 168 -3.01 -9.26 16.76
N LEU A 169 -2.57 -8.08 16.32
CA LEU A 169 -3.48 -6.98 15.99
C LEU A 169 -3.88 -6.96 14.51
N GLY A 170 -3.49 -7.93 13.69
CA GLY A 170 -3.89 -7.99 12.28
C GLY A 170 -3.25 -6.88 11.42
N SER A 171 -3.92 -6.50 10.33
CA SER A 171 -3.40 -5.51 9.37
C SER A 171 -3.81 -4.08 9.73
N LEU A 172 -3.05 -3.07 9.32
CA LEU A 172 -3.43 -1.66 9.45
C LEU A 172 -4.76 -1.36 8.75
N GLU A 173 -5.03 -2.00 7.62
CA GLU A 173 -6.32 -1.86 6.91
C GLU A 173 -7.50 -2.22 7.83
N ASP A 174 -7.39 -3.28 8.63
CA ASP A 174 -8.44 -3.71 9.54
C ASP A 174 -8.72 -2.67 10.65
N HIS A 175 -7.77 -1.79 10.97
CA HIS A 175 -7.95 -0.74 11.98
C HIS A 175 -8.47 0.57 11.38
N LEU A 176 -8.15 0.85 10.13
CA LEU A 176 -8.60 2.07 9.44
C LEU A 176 -9.98 1.89 8.80
N HIS A 177 -10.27 0.72 8.23
CA HIS A 177 -11.40 0.57 7.30
C HIS A 177 -12.42 -0.51 7.68
N ASP A 178 -12.15 -1.29 8.72
CA ASP A 178 -13.08 -2.30 9.27
C ASP A 178 -13.09 -2.28 10.81
N PRO A 179 -13.49 -1.15 11.44
CA PRO A 179 -13.50 -1.04 12.89
C PRO A 179 -14.57 -1.97 13.48
N ARG A 180 -14.13 -3.09 14.04
CA ARG A 180 -14.98 -3.99 14.84
C ARG A 180 -15.51 -3.25 16.07
N PRO A 181 -16.72 -3.58 16.60
CA PRO A 181 -17.36 -2.84 17.69
C PRO A 181 -16.51 -2.62 18.95
N ASN A 182 -15.56 -3.50 19.23
CA ASN A 182 -14.69 -3.46 20.41
C ASN A 182 -13.25 -3.06 20.10
N ARG A 183 -12.96 -2.57 18.88
CA ARG A 183 -11.60 -2.17 18.48
C ARG A 183 -11.46 -0.65 18.67
N ASN A 184 -10.42 -0.26 19.41
CA ASN A 184 -10.11 1.14 19.61
C ASN A 184 -9.71 1.80 18.29
N ILE A 185 -10.26 2.99 18.04
CA ILE A 185 -9.84 3.86 16.94
C ILE A 185 -8.37 4.24 17.15
N LEU A 186 -7.57 4.18 16.09
CA LEU A 186 -6.17 4.62 16.16
C LEU A 186 -6.12 6.13 16.39
N ASP A 187 -5.52 6.54 17.50
CA ASP A 187 -5.25 7.95 17.79
C ASP A 187 -4.12 8.50 16.91
N TRP A 188 -3.93 9.82 16.95
CA TRP A 188 -2.91 10.50 16.14
C TRP A 188 -1.50 9.95 16.40
N ASN A 189 -1.14 9.75 17.68
CA ASN A 189 0.20 9.31 18.05
C ASN A 189 0.50 7.91 17.53
N THR A 190 -0.48 7.00 17.62
CA THR A 190 -0.36 5.62 17.11
C THR A 190 -0.27 5.61 15.59
N ARG A 191 -1.08 6.42 14.90
CA ARG A 191 -0.98 6.60 13.44
C ARG A 191 0.42 7.06 13.00
N MET A 192 0.99 8.06 13.67
CA MET A 192 2.34 8.54 13.35
C MET A 192 3.43 7.53 13.70
N LYS A 193 3.27 6.77 14.79
CA LYS A 193 4.15 5.64 15.13
C LYS A 193 4.15 4.58 14.03
N ILE A 194 2.97 4.23 13.52
CA ILE A 194 2.80 3.24 12.45
C ILE A 194 3.47 3.72 11.16
N ALA A 195 3.22 4.97 10.75
CA ALA A 195 3.85 5.57 9.58
C ALA A 195 5.38 5.61 9.68
N ALA A 196 5.91 5.98 10.85
CA ALA A 196 7.35 6.01 11.12
C ALA A 196 7.97 4.60 11.01
N GLY A 197 7.38 3.60 11.64
CA GLY A 197 7.90 2.23 11.58
C GLY A 197 7.80 1.61 10.17
N ALA A 198 6.74 1.90 9.43
CA ALA A 198 6.63 1.49 8.03
C ALA A 198 7.72 2.13 7.16
N ALA A 199 8.01 3.43 7.34
CA ALA A 199 9.09 4.11 6.65
C ALA A 199 10.47 3.52 7.00
N GLN A 200 10.71 3.19 8.28
CA GLN A 200 11.95 2.53 8.73
C GLN A 200 12.13 1.13 8.12
N GLY A 201 11.04 0.35 8.03
CA GLY A 201 11.05 -0.93 7.33
C GLY A 201 11.44 -0.78 5.86
N LEU A 202 10.90 0.25 5.19
CA LEU A 202 11.20 0.52 3.79
C LEU A 202 12.64 1.04 3.58
N GLU A 203 13.13 1.92 4.46
CA GLU A 203 14.52 2.39 4.45
C GLU A 203 15.50 1.23 4.61
N TYR A 204 15.20 0.28 5.50
CA TYR A 204 16.03 -0.91 5.66
C TYR A 204 16.19 -1.68 4.35
N LEU A 205 15.09 -1.90 3.62
CA LEU A 205 15.10 -2.61 2.33
C LEU A 205 15.89 -1.84 1.26
N HIS A 206 15.73 -0.53 1.20
CA HIS A 206 16.33 0.32 0.15
C HIS A 206 17.81 0.59 0.41
N ASP A 207 18.17 0.98 1.63
CA ASP A 207 19.45 1.63 1.92
C ASP A 207 20.37 0.78 2.82
N LYS A 208 19.83 -0.19 3.56
CA LYS A 208 20.60 -0.92 4.59
C LYS A 208 20.90 -2.38 4.22
N MET A 209 20.10 -2.99 3.36
CA MET A 209 20.40 -4.34 2.86
C MET A 209 21.62 -4.32 1.93
N SER A 210 22.43 -5.38 1.99
CA SER A 210 23.61 -5.52 1.11
C SER A 210 23.24 -5.57 -0.38
N LYS A 211 22.05 -6.09 -0.68
CA LYS A 211 21.38 -5.97 -1.97
C LYS A 211 20.10 -5.16 -1.74
N PRO A 212 20.03 -3.91 -2.21
CA PRO A 212 18.83 -3.10 -2.14
C PRO A 212 17.62 -3.80 -2.73
N ILE A 213 16.49 -3.75 -2.04
CA ILE A 213 15.24 -4.41 -2.43
C ILE A 213 14.16 -3.35 -2.64
N ILE A 214 13.49 -3.38 -3.78
CA ILE A 214 12.23 -2.66 -4.05
C ILE A 214 11.08 -3.57 -3.60
N TYR A 215 10.24 -3.07 -2.71
CA TYR A 215 9.20 -3.85 -2.05
C TYR A 215 7.95 -4.05 -2.93
N ARG A 216 7.60 -3.05 -3.73
CA ARG A 216 6.64 -3.09 -4.86
C ARG A 216 5.15 -3.26 -4.50
N ASP A 217 4.80 -3.78 -3.33
CA ASP A 217 3.40 -3.95 -2.89
C ASP A 217 3.11 -3.34 -1.52
N LEU A 218 3.59 -2.11 -1.29
CA LEU A 218 3.26 -1.36 -0.07
C LEU A 218 1.81 -0.88 -0.07
N LYS A 219 1.04 -1.35 0.93
CA LYS A 219 -0.37 -1.01 1.17
C LYS A 219 -0.74 -1.28 2.62
N CYS A 220 -1.86 -0.73 3.10
CA CYS A 220 -2.28 -0.91 4.50
C CYS A 220 -2.51 -2.37 4.90
N SER A 221 -2.96 -3.24 3.98
CA SER A 221 -3.15 -4.68 4.28
C SER A 221 -1.83 -5.42 4.52
N ASN A 222 -0.71 -4.88 4.02
CA ASN A 222 0.63 -5.48 4.13
C ASN A 222 1.47 -4.84 5.27
N ILE A 223 0.84 -4.01 6.11
CA ILE A 223 1.43 -3.48 7.34
C ILE A 223 0.73 -4.17 8.50
N LEU A 224 1.36 -5.19 9.06
CA LEU A 224 0.82 -5.93 10.20
C LEU A 224 1.21 -5.28 11.52
N LEU A 225 0.36 -5.44 12.53
CA LEU A 225 0.47 -4.77 13.82
C LEU A 225 0.68 -5.78 14.94
N GLY A 226 1.80 -5.62 15.64
CA GLY A 226 2.13 -6.37 16.85
C GLY A 226 1.53 -5.73 18.09
N GLU A 227 1.85 -6.28 19.27
CA GLU A 227 1.48 -5.67 20.54
C GLU A 227 1.99 -4.22 20.64
N GLY A 228 1.19 -3.36 21.28
CA GLY A 228 1.48 -1.93 21.36
C GLY A 228 1.49 -1.23 19.99
N TYR A 229 0.83 -1.79 18.97
CA TYR A 229 0.76 -1.25 17.60
C TYR A 229 2.13 -1.08 16.95
N HIS A 230 3.05 -2.01 17.20
CA HIS A 230 4.34 -2.01 16.53
C HIS A 230 4.18 -2.50 15.07
N PRO A 231 4.49 -1.68 14.06
CA PRO A 231 4.23 -2.03 12.66
C PRO A 231 5.34 -2.90 12.07
N LYS A 232 4.95 -3.86 11.22
CA LYS A 232 5.87 -4.67 10.43
C LYS A 232 5.36 -4.85 9.00
N LEU A 233 6.22 -4.63 8.01
CA LEU A 233 5.93 -4.94 6.60
C LEU A 233 5.90 -6.46 6.42
N SER A 234 4.88 -6.97 5.72
CA SER A 234 4.68 -8.40 5.42
C SER A 234 4.60 -8.66 3.92
N ASP A 235 4.49 -9.90 3.47
CA ASP A 235 4.12 -10.23 2.08
C ASP A 235 5.10 -9.69 1.02
N PHE A 236 6.27 -10.33 0.96
CA PHE A 236 7.39 -9.93 0.10
C PHE A 236 7.38 -10.61 -1.27
N GLY A 237 6.31 -11.34 -1.63
CA GLY A 237 6.27 -12.16 -2.84
C GLY A 237 6.54 -11.40 -4.15
N LEU A 238 6.24 -10.08 -4.19
CA LEU A 238 6.48 -9.23 -5.36
C LEU A 238 7.80 -8.46 -5.32
N ALA A 239 8.56 -8.56 -4.23
CA ALA A 239 9.80 -7.83 -4.03
C ALA A 239 10.81 -8.11 -5.15
N LYS A 240 11.65 -7.12 -5.45
CA LYS A 240 12.63 -7.21 -6.53
C LYS A 240 13.94 -6.61 -6.07
N VAL A 241 15.06 -7.24 -6.43
CA VAL A 241 16.37 -6.60 -6.28
C VAL A 241 16.37 -5.32 -7.10
N GLY A 242 16.78 -4.22 -6.47
CA GLY A 242 16.86 -2.92 -7.10
C GLY A 242 17.94 -2.86 -8.20
N PRO A 243 17.97 -1.77 -8.97
CA PRO A 243 18.98 -1.60 -10.01
C PRO A 243 20.40 -1.61 -9.40
N SER A 244 21.37 -2.12 -10.16
CA SER A 244 22.76 -2.29 -9.73
C SER A 244 23.71 -1.68 -10.77
N GLY A 245 24.89 -1.22 -10.33
CA GLY A 245 25.86 -0.57 -11.20
C GLY A 245 25.30 0.74 -11.79
N ASP A 246 25.36 0.88 -13.11
CA ASP A 246 24.91 2.09 -13.83
C ASP A 246 23.41 2.07 -14.18
N GLU A 247 22.68 1.01 -13.80
CA GLU A 247 21.24 0.94 -14.05
C GLU A 247 20.48 1.93 -13.17
N THR A 248 19.48 2.60 -13.74
CA THR A 248 18.62 3.56 -13.02
C THR A 248 17.27 2.97 -12.61
N HIS A 249 16.91 1.82 -13.17
CA HIS A 249 15.62 1.18 -13.00
C HIS A 249 15.70 -0.32 -13.31
N VAL A 250 14.71 -1.07 -12.86
CA VAL A 250 14.50 -2.48 -13.23
C VAL A 250 13.35 -2.55 -14.22
N SER A 251 13.61 -2.98 -15.45
CA SER A 251 12.55 -3.25 -16.43
C SER A 251 11.84 -4.56 -16.08
N THR A 252 10.55 -4.51 -15.77
CA THR A 252 9.78 -5.70 -15.37
C THR A 252 8.30 -5.54 -15.70
N ARG A 253 7.55 -6.65 -15.77
CA ARG A 253 6.08 -6.61 -15.90
C ARG A 253 5.49 -5.71 -14.82
N VAL A 254 4.46 -4.94 -15.12
CA VAL A 254 3.76 -4.15 -14.10
C VAL A 254 3.02 -5.10 -13.14
N MET A 255 3.37 -5.04 -11.87
CA MET A 255 2.73 -5.78 -10.76
C MET A 255 2.63 -4.87 -9.53
N GLY A 256 1.71 -5.20 -8.63
CA GLY A 256 1.40 -4.43 -7.43
C GLY A 256 -0.09 -4.11 -7.36
N THR A 257 -0.51 -3.51 -6.25
CA THR A 257 -1.93 -3.25 -5.99
C THR A 257 -2.41 -1.96 -6.66
N TYR A 258 -3.55 -2.04 -7.37
CA TYR A 258 -4.18 -0.88 -7.99
C TYR A 258 -4.53 0.19 -6.95
N GLY A 259 -4.27 1.46 -7.27
CA GLY A 259 -4.41 2.60 -6.35
C GLY A 259 -3.14 2.97 -5.60
N TYR A 260 -2.22 2.01 -5.39
CA TYR A 260 -0.91 2.24 -4.77
C TYR A 260 0.21 2.34 -5.80
N CYS A 261 0.04 1.73 -6.97
CA CYS A 261 1.05 1.72 -8.02
C CYS A 261 1.38 3.13 -8.54
N ALA A 262 2.68 3.44 -8.62
CA ALA A 262 3.18 4.71 -9.13
C ALA A 262 2.84 4.89 -10.62
N PRO A 263 2.40 6.10 -11.05
CA PRO A 263 1.92 6.32 -12.42
C PRO A 263 3.00 6.13 -13.49
N ASP A 264 4.24 6.54 -13.19
CA ASP A 264 5.41 6.33 -14.06
C ASP A 264 5.67 4.84 -14.29
N TYR A 265 5.71 4.06 -13.21
CA TYR A 265 5.94 2.62 -13.29
C TYR A 265 4.80 1.90 -14.02
N ALA A 266 3.55 2.27 -13.73
CA ALA A 266 2.38 1.72 -14.41
C ALA A 266 2.39 1.97 -15.93
N MET A 267 2.95 3.12 -16.35
CA MET A 267 3.02 3.52 -17.75
C MET A 267 4.22 2.92 -18.50
N THR A 268 5.38 2.83 -17.86
CA THR A 268 6.65 2.46 -18.54
C THR A 268 7.14 1.06 -18.23
N GLY A 269 6.66 0.42 -17.15
CA GLY A 269 7.23 -0.83 -16.62
C GLY A 269 8.62 -0.67 -15.98
N GLN A 270 9.11 0.56 -15.83
CA GLN A 270 10.40 0.85 -15.18
C GLN A 270 10.20 0.98 -13.68
N LEU A 271 10.60 -0.05 -12.93
CA LEU A 271 10.48 -0.09 -11.48
C LEU A 271 11.69 0.59 -10.83
N THR A 272 11.45 1.47 -9.86
CA THR A 272 12.50 2.17 -9.11
C THR A 272 12.18 2.22 -7.62
N PHE A 273 13.15 2.58 -6.77
CA PHE A 273 12.88 2.85 -5.35
C PHE A 273 11.82 3.95 -5.16
N LYS A 274 11.75 4.92 -6.08
CA LYS A 274 10.73 5.98 -6.08
C LYS A 274 9.31 5.45 -6.33
N SER A 275 9.15 4.25 -6.86
CA SER A 275 7.85 3.58 -6.96
C SER A 275 7.30 3.25 -5.57
N ASP A 276 8.14 2.75 -4.65
CA ASP A 276 7.73 2.49 -3.26
C ASP A 276 7.45 3.78 -2.48
N ILE A 277 8.18 4.86 -2.76
CA ILE A 277 7.92 6.17 -2.14
C ILE A 277 6.52 6.68 -2.49
N TYR A 278 6.08 6.47 -3.73
CA TYR A 278 4.71 6.79 -4.12
C TYR A 278 3.70 5.96 -3.33
N SER A 279 3.87 4.64 -3.29
CA SER A 279 3.00 3.74 -2.52
C SER A 279 2.94 4.11 -1.04
N PHE A 280 4.08 4.50 -0.44
CA PHE A 280 4.14 5.01 0.93
C PHE A 280 3.30 6.29 1.10
N GLY A 281 3.36 7.20 0.13
CA GLY A 281 2.53 8.41 0.11
C GLY A 281 1.03 8.09 0.10
N VAL A 282 0.61 7.04 -0.61
CA VAL A 282 -0.78 6.55 -0.61
C VAL A 282 -1.16 6.02 0.77
N VAL A 283 -0.36 5.12 1.34
CA VAL A 283 -0.56 4.59 2.71
C VAL A 283 -0.65 5.73 3.74
N LEU A 284 0.22 6.72 3.62
CA LEU A 284 0.20 7.88 4.52
C LEU A 284 -1.09 8.69 4.39
N LEU A 285 -1.65 8.84 3.19
CA LEU A 285 -2.96 9.46 3.02
C LEU A 285 -4.07 8.62 3.65
N GLU A 286 -4.05 7.30 3.55
CA GLU A 286 -5.02 6.44 4.23
C GLU A 286 -4.93 6.61 5.75
N ILE A 287 -3.71 6.62 6.30
CA ILE A 287 -3.46 6.85 7.73
C ILE A 287 -4.00 8.21 8.18
N ILE A 288 -3.79 9.28 7.41
CA ILE A 288 -4.24 10.64 7.79
C ILE A 288 -5.75 10.80 7.66
N THR A 289 -6.33 10.25 6.59
CA THR A 289 -7.70 10.54 6.14
C THR A 289 -8.73 9.50 6.58
N GLY A 290 -8.30 8.30 6.96
CA GLY A 290 -9.18 7.16 7.22
C GLY A 290 -9.91 6.65 5.97
N ARG A 291 -9.52 7.10 4.77
CA ARG A 291 -10.14 6.71 3.51
C ARG A 291 -9.32 5.62 2.83
N ARG A 292 -10.01 4.70 2.14
CA ARG A 292 -9.39 3.68 1.29
C ARG A 292 -8.71 4.32 0.08
N ALA A 293 -7.57 3.75 -0.35
CA ALA A 293 -6.88 4.15 -1.57
C ALA A 293 -7.79 4.11 -2.81
N ILE A 294 -8.63 3.07 -2.90
CA ILE A 294 -9.71 2.92 -3.88
C ILE A 294 -11.02 2.62 -3.15
N ASP A 295 -12.03 3.47 -3.36
CA ASP A 295 -13.36 3.35 -2.77
C ASP A 295 -14.44 3.40 -3.86
N ASN A 296 -14.87 2.22 -4.31
CA ASN A 296 -15.90 2.08 -5.36
C ASN A 296 -17.30 2.47 -4.89
N ARG A 297 -17.49 2.74 -3.58
CA ARG A 297 -18.78 3.22 -3.04
C ARG A 297 -18.95 4.73 -3.23
N ARG A 298 -17.86 5.45 -3.54
CA ARG A 298 -17.85 6.89 -3.80
C ARG A 298 -18.07 7.20 -5.27
N HIS A 299 -18.42 8.45 -5.55
CA HIS A 299 -18.50 8.96 -6.92
C HIS A 299 -17.14 8.79 -7.63
N ARG A 300 -17.14 8.55 -8.95
CA ARG A 300 -15.92 8.24 -9.73
C ARG A 300 -14.80 9.27 -9.58
N SER A 301 -15.14 10.53 -9.35
CA SER A 301 -14.17 11.61 -9.12
C SER A 301 -13.45 11.53 -7.76
N GLU A 302 -14.02 10.81 -6.80
CA GLU A 302 -13.49 10.62 -5.44
C GLU A 302 -13.13 9.17 -5.12
N SER A 303 -13.31 8.25 -6.07
CA SER A 303 -13.03 6.83 -5.85
C SER A 303 -11.55 6.53 -5.73
N ASN A 304 -10.66 7.41 -6.22
CA ASN A 304 -9.22 7.32 -6.03
C ASN A 304 -8.76 8.39 -5.03
N LEU A 305 -8.11 7.94 -3.95
CA LEU A 305 -7.69 8.80 -2.84
C LEU A 305 -6.71 9.89 -3.27
N VAL A 306 -5.74 9.56 -4.11
CA VAL A 306 -4.73 10.53 -4.59
C VAL A 306 -5.39 11.59 -5.47
N SER A 307 -6.27 11.18 -6.38
CA SER A 307 -7.02 12.09 -7.24
C SER A 307 -7.90 13.06 -6.42
N TRP A 308 -8.53 12.58 -5.35
CA TRP A 308 -9.30 13.41 -4.42
C TRP A 308 -8.40 14.37 -3.61
N ALA A 309 -7.23 13.91 -3.15
CA ALA A 309 -6.31 14.70 -2.33
C ALA A 309 -5.57 15.80 -3.12
N LYS A 310 -5.22 15.54 -4.39
CA LYS A 310 -4.46 16.45 -5.27
C LYS A 310 -4.95 17.91 -5.26
N PRO A 311 -6.24 18.22 -5.46
CA PRO A 311 -6.72 19.61 -5.41
C PRO A 311 -6.65 20.24 -4.02
N LEU A 312 -6.70 19.44 -2.95
CA LEU A 312 -6.67 19.92 -1.56
C LEU A 312 -5.25 20.30 -1.11
N PHE A 313 -4.21 19.66 -1.66
CA PHE A 313 -2.82 20.03 -1.38
C PHE A 313 -2.47 21.48 -1.77
N LYS A 314 -3.22 22.07 -2.71
CA LYS A 314 -2.99 23.44 -3.19
C LYS A 314 -3.39 24.52 -2.19
N ASP A 315 -4.23 24.20 -1.21
CA ASP A 315 -4.73 25.16 -0.24
C ASP A 315 -4.61 24.62 1.19
N ARG A 316 -3.63 25.14 1.92
CA ARG A 316 -3.39 24.79 3.34
C ARG A 316 -4.62 25.03 4.21
N LYS A 317 -5.52 25.95 3.85
CA LYS A 317 -6.77 26.17 4.60
C LYS A 317 -7.68 24.96 4.54
N LYS A 318 -7.56 24.07 3.55
CA LYS A 318 -8.38 22.86 3.40
C LYS A 318 -7.80 21.61 4.06
N PHE A 319 -6.62 21.68 4.65
CA PHE A 319 -5.96 20.50 5.24
C PHE A 319 -6.77 19.84 6.36
N HIS A 320 -7.53 20.63 7.12
CA HIS A 320 -8.44 20.09 8.13
C HIS A 320 -9.54 19.17 7.55
N GLN A 321 -9.91 19.34 6.28
CA GLN A 321 -10.90 18.50 5.58
C GLN A 321 -10.33 17.13 5.22
N MET A 322 -9.00 16.98 5.29
CA MET A 322 -8.30 15.73 5.01
C MET A 322 -8.02 14.91 6.27
N ALA A 323 -8.26 15.45 7.45
CA ALA A 323 -8.12 14.67 8.68
C ALA A 323 -9.27 13.68 8.81
N ASP A 324 -8.96 12.47 9.25
CA ASP A 324 -9.95 11.44 9.55
C ASP A 324 -10.99 11.96 10.56
N PRO A 325 -12.30 11.97 10.22
CA PRO A 325 -13.36 12.35 11.14
C PRO A 325 -13.35 11.56 12.46
N ALA A 326 -12.87 10.30 12.45
CA ALA A 326 -12.77 9.45 13.63
C ALA A 326 -11.75 9.97 14.67
N LEU A 327 -10.85 10.89 14.28
CA LEU A 327 -9.97 11.57 15.22
C LEU A 327 -10.69 12.68 16.00
N GLU A 328 -11.89 13.11 15.59
CA GLU A 328 -12.71 14.12 16.28
C GLU A 328 -11.95 15.42 16.59
N GLY A 329 -11.02 15.82 15.70
CA GLY A 329 -10.18 17.00 15.90
C GLY A 329 -9.03 16.83 16.91
N ARG A 330 -8.84 15.63 17.47
CA ARG A 330 -7.77 15.25 18.41
C ARG A 330 -6.47 14.94 17.67
N TYR A 331 -5.88 15.98 17.09
CA TYR A 331 -4.57 15.94 16.44
C TYR A 331 -3.90 17.33 16.48
N PRO A 332 -2.56 17.39 16.46
CA PRO A 332 -1.84 18.65 16.39
C PRO A 332 -1.93 19.22 14.96
N VAL A 333 -2.47 20.43 14.81
CA VAL A 333 -2.63 21.09 13.49
C VAL A 333 -1.31 21.19 12.73
N LYS A 334 -0.21 21.53 13.43
CA LYS A 334 1.13 21.58 12.82
C LYS A 334 1.59 20.21 12.32
N GLY A 335 1.36 19.16 13.12
CA GLY A 335 1.70 17.79 12.75
C GLY A 335 0.90 17.29 11.55
N LEU A 336 -0.41 17.59 11.50
CA LEU A 336 -1.24 17.31 10.32
C LEU A 336 -0.66 17.97 9.06
N TYR A 337 -0.26 19.23 9.15
CA TYR A 337 0.25 19.97 8.00
C TYR A 337 1.58 19.40 7.49
N GLN A 338 2.47 19.01 8.40
CA GLN A 338 3.73 18.38 8.07
C GLN A 338 3.49 17.00 7.43
N ALA A 339 2.62 16.17 8.01
CA ALA A 339 2.29 14.85 7.48
C ALA A 339 1.68 14.93 6.07
N LEU A 340 0.74 15.87 5.83
CA LEU A 340 0.15 16.10 4.51
C LEU A 340 1.17 16.65 3.49
N ALA A 341 2.11 17.49 3.92
CA ALA A 341 3.18 17.97 3.04
C ALA A 341 4.09 16.83 2.59
N ILE A 342 4.46 15.91 3.51
CA ILE A 342 5.25 14.71 3.16
C ILE A 342 4.46 13.82 2.20
N ALA A 343 3.18 13.56 2.50
CA ALA A 343 2.30 12.79 1.61
C ALA A 343 2.25 13.39 0.20
N ALA A 344 2.09 14.71 0.08
CA ALA A 344 2.05 15.43 -1.18
C ALA A 344 3.36 15.33 -1.99
N MET A 345 4.51 15.29 -1.32
CA MET A 345 5.82 15.08 -1.97
C MET A 345 5.98 13.62 -2.43
N CYS A 346 5.54 12.66 -1.63
CA CYS A 346 5.61 11.24 -1.97
C CYS A 346 4.76 10.87 -3.19
N VAL A 347 3.55 11.44 -3.33
CA VAL A 347 2.61 11.12 -4.43
C VAL A 347 2.80 11.97 -5.69
N GLN A 348 3.95 12.64 -5.86
CA GLN A 348 4.27 13.39 -7.07
C GLN A 348 4.29 12.48 -8.31
N GLU A 349 3.80 12.99 -9.44
CA GLU A 349 3.77 12.24 -10.70
C GLU A 349 5.18 11.97 -11.22
N GLN A 350 6.08 12.96 -11.13
CA GLN A 350 7.48 12.82 -11.52
C GLN A 350 8.29 12.11 -10.41
N PRO A 351 8.98 10.99 -10.70
CA PRO A 351 9.76 10.26 -9.69
C PRO A 351 10.91 11.06 -9.08
N SER A 352 11.49 11.99 -9.85
CA SER A 352 12.56 12.88 -9.39
C SER A 352 12.11 13.84 -8.29
N MET A 353 10.83 14.20 -8.26
CA MET A 353 10.24 15.12 -7.27
C MET A 353 9.85 14.42 -5.97
N ARG A 354 9.86 13.08 -5.94
CA ARG A 354 9.60 12.30 -4.73
C ARG A 354 10.85 12.32 -3.83
N PRO A 355 10.69 12.42 -2.50
CA PRO A 355 11.82 12.47 -1.57
C PRO A 355 12.61 11.15 -1.54
N LEU A 356 13.80 11.18 -0.94
CA LEU A 356 14.51 9.96 -0.57
C LEU A 356 13.86 9.34 0.67
N ILE A 357 13.97 8.02 0.82
CA ILE A 357 13.37 7.32 1.97
C ILE A 357 13.99 7.78 3.31
N ALA A 358 15.29 8.07 3.34
CA ALA A 358 15.97 8.61 4.51
C ALA A 358 15.38 9.95 4.98
N ASP A 359 14.98 10.83 4.05
CA ASP A 359 14.33 12.11 4.37
C ASP A 359 12.94 11.88 4.98
N VAL A 360 12.19 10.92 4.42
CA VAL A 360 10.86 10.52 4.93
C VAL A 360 10.98 9.96 6.35
N VAL A 361 11.94 9.06 6.60
CA VAL A 361 12.20 8.50 7.94
C VAL A 361 12.56 9.60 8.93
N THR A 362 13.44 10.52 8.56
CA THR A 362 13.85 11.64 9.41
C THR A 362 12.64 12.50 9.80
N ALA A 363 11.79 12.83 8.83
CA ALA A 363 10.59 13.61 9.06
C ALA A 363 9.57 12.91 9.97
N PHE A 364 9.37 11.59 9.80
CA PHE A 364 8.45 10.82 10.65
C PHE A 364 9.01 10.50 12.03
N HIS A 365 10.32 10.34 12.17
CA HIS A 365 10.95 10.24 13.49
C HIS A 365 10.71 11.53 14.29
N TYR A 366 10.86 12.68 13.64
CA TYR A 366 10.48 13.96 14.24
C TYR A 366 8.99 13.99 14.61
N LEU A 367 8.08 13.70 13.68
CA LEU A 367 6.63 13.74 13.94
C LEU A 367 6.18 12.79 15.05
N ALA A 368 6.70 11.56 15.08
CA ALA A 368 6.36 10.56 16.10
C ALA A 368 6.94 10.89 17.49
N SER A 369 8.02 11.68 17.55
CA SER A 369 8.60 12.20 18.80
C SER A 369 7.76 13.30 19.43
N GLN A 370 7.00 14.06 18.62
CA GLN A 370 6.10 15.12 19.09
C GLN A 370 4.80 14.50 19.62
N LYS A 371 4.84 14.00 20.87
CA LYS A 371 3.65 13.41 21.51
C LYS A 371 2.55 14.46 21.63
N TYR A 372 1.40 14.16 21.04
CA TYR A 372 0.19 14.95 21.19
C TYR A 372 -0.57 14.53 22.45
N ASP A 373 -0.82 15.49 23.34
CA ASP A 373 -1.73 15.33 24.47
C ASP A 373 -3.03 16.13 24.21
N PRO A 374 -4.17 15.45 24.00
CA PRO A 374 -5.43 16.13 23.73
C PRO A 374 -5.91 17.02 24.90
N ASN A 375 -5.52 16.72 26.14
CA ASN A 375 -5.96 17.48 27.30
C ASN A 375 -5.26 18.85 27.38
N VAL A 376 -3.98 18.91 27.01
CA VAL A 376 -3.20 20.15 26.99
C VAL A 376 -3.68 21.09 25.87
N ASP A 377 -3.90 20.56 24.66
CA ASP A 377 -4.38 21.35 23.51
C ASP A 377 -5.80 21.90 23.74
N HIS A 378 -6.66 21.15 24.44
CA HIS A 378 -8.01 21.63 24.78
C HIS A 378 -7.97 22.85 25.71
N ILE A 379 -7.08 22.85 26.72
CA ILE A 379 -6.89 23.98 27.65
C ILE A 379 -6.35 25.20 26.90
N GLU A 380 -5.36 25.03 26.02
CA GLU A 380 -4.82 26.13 25.21
C GLU A 380 -5.85 26.73 24.24
N ARG A 381 -6.68 25.89 23.60
CA ARG A 381 -7.75 26.35 22.71
C ARG A 381 -8.86 27.08 23.47
N GLN A 382 -9.23 26.62 24.66
CA GLN A 382 -10.20 27.31 25.52
C GLN A 382 -9.65 28.66 26.02
N GLY A 383 -8.38 28.70 26.45
CA GLY A 383 -7.71 29.95 26.83
C GLY A 383 -7.63 30.97 25.70
N ARG A 384 -7.33 30.53 24.47
CA ARG A 384 -7.33 31.40 23.27
C ARG A 384 -8.74 31.87 22.90
N ARG A 385 -9.78 31.03 23.02
CA ARG A 385 -11.17 31.45 22.82
C ARG A 385 -11.61 32.48 23.85
N HIS A 386 -11.26 32.28 25.13
CA HIS A 386 -11.58 33.22 26.19
C HIS A 386 -10.87 34.57 26.00
N ASN A 387 -9.60 34.57 25.58
CA ASN A 387 -8.86 35.79 25.27
C ASN A 387 -9.37 36.50 24.00
N SER A 388 -9.78 35.74 22.97
CA SER A 388 -10.38 36.30 21.75
C SER A 388 -11.77 36.90 21.98
N LEU A 389 -12.56 36.35 22.91
CA LEU A 389 -13.84 36.92 23.32
C LEU A 389 -13.62 38.20 24.13
N ARG A 390 -12.62 38.22 25.02
CA ARG A 390 -12.25 39.40 25.83
C ARG A 390 -11.69 40.55 24.98
N SER A 391 -10.86 40.25 23.98
CA SER A 391 -10.37 41.27 23.04
C SER A 391 -11.49 41.85 22.16
N LYS A 392 -12.54 41.07 21.87
CA LYS A 392 -13.73 41.55 21.15
C LYS A 392 -14.64 42.41 22.02
N SER A 393 -14.79 42.10 23.30
CA SER A 393 -15.54 42.96 24.24
C SER A 393 -14.82 44.30 24.49
N ASP A 394 -13.49 44.29 24.60
CA ASP A 394 -12.70 45.51 24.82
C ASP A 394 -12.70 46.41 23.57
N GLY A 395 -12.71 45.83 22.37
CA GLY A 395 -12.86 46.57 21.10
C GLY A 395 -14.26 47.16 20.89
N GLN A 396 -15.30 46.56 21.48
CA GLN A 396 -16.67 47.11 21.43
C GLN A 396 -16.85 48.25 22.44
N MET A 397 -16.16 48.23 23.58
CA MET A 397 -16.20 49.30 24.59
C MET A 397 -15.49 50.58 24.12
N GLN A 398 -14.45 50.46 23.29
CA GLN A 398 -13.78 51.62 22.68
C GLN A 398 -14.60 52.28 21.56
N HIS A 399 -15.47 51.54 20.86
CA HIS A 399 -16.32 52.11 19.80
C HIS A 399 -17.54 52.87 20.33
N VAL A 400 -18.00 52.58 21.56
CA VAL A 400 -19.12 53.31 22.19
C VAL A 400 -18.66 54.64 22.80
N THR A 401 -17.39 54.77 23.17
CA THR A 401 -16.87 56.01 23.82
C THR A 401 -16.54 57.13 22.82
N VAL A 402 -16.46 56.84 21.51
CA VAL A 402 -16.09 57.84 20.49
C VAL A 402 -17.31 58.54 19.85
N GLN A 403 -18.55 58.08 20.08
CA GLN A 403 -19.74 58.69 19.50
C GLN A 403 -20.49 59.71 20.37
N THR A 404 -20.04 60.00 21.59
CA THR A 404 -20.71 60.98 22.48
C THR A 404 -20.09 62.38 22.49
N ASN A 405 -19.01 62.64 21.73
CA ASN A 405 -18.30 63.93 21.77
C ASN A 405 -18.35 64.76 20.46
N GLN A 406 -19.40 64.62 19.66
CA GLN A 406 -19.65 65.54 18.52
C GLN A 406 -21.11 65.96 18.48
N ARG A 407 -21.55 66.76 19.47
CA ARG A 407 -22.82 67.50 19.39
C ARG A 407 -22.95 68.65 20.38
N THR A 408 -21.95 69.52 20.49
CA THR A 408 -22.12 70.90 20.99
C THR A 408 -20.85 71.69 20.64
N GLY A 409 -21.01 72.74 19.85
CA GLY A 409 -19.93 73.64 19.40
C GLY A 409 -20.40 74.44 18.21
#